data_AF-X0UBQ2-F1
#
_entry.id   AF-X0UBQ2-F1
#
_cell.length_a   1.000
_cell.length_b   1.000
_cell.length_c   1.000
_cell.angle_alpha   90.00
_cell.angle_beta   90.00
_cell.angle_gamma   90.00
#
_symmetry.space_group_name_H-M   'P 1'
#
loop_
_entity.id
_entity.type
_entity.pdbx_description
1 polymer ?
#
loop_
_entity_poly.entity_id
_entity_poly.type
_entity_poly.pdbx_seq_one_letter_code
_entity_poly.pdbx_strand_id
1 'polypeptide(L)'
;MKRLVAENRKLARKHSIAVIAIHHTGHLKTDEAGEYVDVRPTGGASIRNDANFEFKVLRHKNKKDQVRITCTKMRSRVAKIHAGDEWIMRYDYATTYMRQVSNALQLCMAMAKFLATKYGTAAKAAHELDITDRAMQYYIHGQREPKPEIKQKLEALCKEAGYVPRLADLT
;
A
#
# COMPACT_ATOMS: atom_id res chain seq x y z
N MET A 1 22.56 6.55 22.11
CA MET A 1 21.91 6.59 20.78
C MET A 1 21.87 7.94 20.07
N LYS A 2 21.85 9.11 20.74
CA LYS A 2 21.80 10.44 20.05
C LYS A 2 22.93 10.66 19.02
N ARG A 3 24.14 10.14 19.28
CA ARG A 3 25.32 10.29 18.40
C ARG A 3 25.16 9.57 17.05
N LEU A 4 24.59 8.36 17.01
CA LEU A 4 24.51 7.54 15.80
C LEU A 4 23.58 8.15 14.72
N VAL A 5 22.41 8.65 15.13
CA VAL A 5 21.44 9.24 14.19
C VAL A 5 21.98 10.52 13.57
N ALA A 6 22.62 11.36 14.38
CA ALA A 6 23.23 12.59 13.90
C ALA A 6 24.36 12.31 12.89
N GLU A 7 25.20 11.30 13.14
CA GLU A 7 26.25 10.89 12.19
C GLU A 7 25.67 10.30 10.90
N ASN A 8 24.66 9.44 10.98
CA ASN A 8 23.97 8.92 9.79
C ASN A 8 23.36 10.03 8.93
N ARG A 9 22.79 11.06 9.56
CA ARG A 9 22.27 12.24 8.87
C ARG A 9 23.37 13.06 8.20
N LYS A 10 24.50 13.26 8.87
CA LYS A 10 25.67 13.94 8.31
C LYS A 10 26.20 13.18 7.09
N LEU A 11 26.32 11.85 7.18
CA LEU A 11 26.76 11.00 6.07
C LEU A 11 25.80 11.08 4.88
N ALA A 12 24.48 10.97 5.12
CA ALA A 12 23.46 11.10 4.09
C ALA A 12 23.59 12.41 3.31
N ARG A 13 23.82 13.53 4.02
CA ARG A 13 24.02 14.86 3.41
C ARG A 13 25.37 14.99 2.72
N LYS A 14 26.45 14.55 3.35
CA LYS A 14 27.82 14.66 2.84
C LYS A 14 28.00 13.91 1.52
N HIS A 15 27.37 12.74 1.41
CA HIS A 15 27.52 11.86 0.26
C HIS A 15 26.30 11.88 -0.69
N SER A 16 25.28 12.68 -0.41
CA SER A 16 24.03 12.70 -1.19
C SER A 16 23.39 11.32 -1.37
N ILE A 17 23.42 10.50 -0.31
CA ILE A 17 22.87 9.14 -0.31
C ILE A 17 21.60 9.06 0.54
N ALA A 18 20.71 8.14 0.16
CA ALA A 18 19.58 7.76 0.99
C ALA A 18 20.06 6.85 2.13
N VAL A 19 19.76 7.21 3.38
CA VAL A 19 20.01 6.36 4.55
C VAL A 19 18.67 5.89 5.10
N ILE A 20 18.47 4.57 5.10
CA ILE A 20 17.30 3.91 5.67
C ILE A 20 17.74 3.25 6.97
N ALA A 21 17.08 3.60 8.08
CA ALA A 21 17.30 2.99 9.38
C ALA A 21 16.03 2.30 9.84
N ILE A 22 16.15 1.03 10.24
CA ILE A 22 15.04 0.24 10.76
C ILE A 22 15.09 0.30 12.29
N HIS A 23 13.98 0.67 12.91
CA HIS A 23 13.80 0.64 14.36
C HIS A 23 12.63 -0.29 14.73
N HIS A 24 12.79 -1.05 15.81
CA HIS A 24 11.70 -1.86 16.36
C HIS A 24 10.89 -1.02 17.35
N THR A 25 9.57 -1.14 17.28
CA THR A 25 8.65 -0.57 18.27
C THR A 25 8.51 -1.53 19.44
N GLY A 26 8.52 -1.00 20.66
CA GLY A 26 8.64 -1.78 21.89
C GLY A 26 7.34 -1.91 22.67
N HIS A 27 6.32 -1.11 22.35
CA HIS A 27 5.03 -1.10 23.04
C HIS A 27 3.86 -0.92 22.07
N LEU A 28 3.33 -2.05 21.60
CA LEU A 28 2.08 -2.09 20.84
C LEU A 28 0.90 -2.28 21.81
N LYS A 29 -0.17 -1.51 21.65
CA LYS A 29 -1.50 -1.82 22.19
C LYS A 29 -2.46 -2.15 21.05
N THR A 30 -3.63 -2.66 21.39
CA THR A 30 -4.75 -2.74 20.46
C THR A 30 -5.64 -1.52 20.67
N ASP A 31 -6.07 -0.84 19.61
CA ASP A 31 -7.09 0.20 19.68
C ASP A 31 -8.52 -0.37 19.73
N GLU A 32 -9.52 0.50 19.79
CA GLU A 32 -10.94 0.13 19.80
C GLU A 32 -11.39 -0.61 18.53
N ALA A 33 -10.70 -0.35 17.40
CA ALA A 33 -10.93 -1.04 16.13
C ALA A 33 -10.25 -2.43 16.07
N GLY A 34 -9.55 -2.83 17.13
CA GLY A 34 -8.87 -4.11 17.18
C GLY A 34 -7.52 -4.12 16.46
N GLU A 35 -6.95 -2.98 16.09
CA GLU A 35 -5.68 -2.89 15.35
C GLU A 35 -4.50 -2.56 16.27
N TYR A 36 -3.31 -2.99 15.86
CA TYR A 36 -2.09 -2.65 16.61
C TYR A 36 -1.79 -1.16 16.48
N VAL A 37 -1.60 -0.49 17.60
CA VAL A 37 -1.16 0.89 17.69
C VAL A 37 0.07 0.97 18.57
N ASP A 38 1.16 1.50 18.02
CA ASP A 38 2.32 1.90 18.81
C ASP A 38 1.97 3.07 19.74
N VAL A 39 2.03 2.82 21.05
CA VAL A 39 1.70 3.81 22.10
C VAL A 39 2.95 4.47 22.65
N ARG A 40 4.12 3.88 22.39
CA ARG A 40 5.41 4.46 22.74
C ARG A 40 6.43 4.04 21.68
N PRO A 41 6.70 4.92 20.70
CA PRO A 41 7.76 4.68 19.75
C PRO A 41 9.07 4.50 20.50
N THR A 42 9.60 3.27 20.51
CA THR A 42 10.95 2.98 21.03
C THR A 42 11.96 3.45 20.00
N GLY A 43 12.22 4.73 20.09
CA GLY A 43 13.16 5.49 19.30
C GLY A 43 13.07 6.87 19.90
N GLY A 44 14.06 7.22 20.73
CA GLY A 44 14.05 8.47 21.47
C GLY A 44 13.66 9.64 20.55
N ALA A 45 12.99 10.66 21.09
CA ALA A 45 12.50 11.82 20.34
C ALA A 45 13.53 12.40 19.34
N SER A 46 14.83 12.22 19.60
CA SER A 46 15.93 12.55 18.69
C SER A 46 15.86 11.86 17.32
N ILE A 47 15.52 10.56 17.24
CA ILE A 47 15.47 9.83 15.95
C ILE A 47 14.38 10.42 15.08
N ARG A 48 13.19 10.59 15.66
CA ARG A 48 12.03 11.17 15.01
C ARG A 48 12.29 12.60 14.60
N ASN A 49 12.95 13.41 15.42
CA ASN A 49 13.25 14.81 15.09
C ASN A 49 14.22 14.94 13.90
N ASP A 50 15.23 14.07 13.83
CA ASP A 50 16.26 14.12 12.80
C ASP A 50 15.88 13.44 11.48
N ALA A 51 14.98 12.46 11.52
CA ALA A 51 14.48 11.78 10.34
C ALA A 51 13.78 12.77 9.39
N ASN A 52 14.09 12.70 8.10
CA ASN A 52 13.39 13.46 7.06
C ASN A 52 12.04 12.82 6.72
N PHE A 53 11.99 11.49 6.77
CA PHE A 53 10.83 10.66 6.50
C PHE A 53 10.70 9.63 7.63
N GLU A 54 9.49 9.37 8.09
CA GLU A 54 9.21 8.31 9.05
C GLU A 54 8.01 7.50 8.55
N PHE A 55 8.22 6.20 8.42
CA PHE A 55 7.18 5.24 8.06
C PHE A 55 7.04 4.24 9.19
N LYS A 56 5.82 4.06 9.65
CA LYS A 56 5.43 3.06 10.63
C LYS A 56 4.88 1.87 9.89
N VAL A 57 5.38 0.68 10.23
CA VAL A 57 4.97 -0.57 9.59
C VAL A 57 4.39 -1.48 10.67
N LEU A 58 3.10 -1.80 10.56
CA LEU A 58 2.38 -2.61 11.53
C LEU A 58 1.64 -3.73 10.81
N ARG A 59 1.73 -4.94 11.32
CA ARG A 59 0.91 -6.05 10.83
C ARG A 59 -0.55 -5.81 11.21
N HIS A 60 -1.50 -6.17 10.36
CA HIS A 60 -2.91 -6.23 10.76
C HIS A 60 -3.11 -7.35 11.78
N LYS A 61 -3.87 -7.08 12.85
CA LYS A 61 -4.11 -8.07 13.91
C LYS A 61 -4.88 -9.29 13.40
N ASN A 62 -5.94 -9.05 12.64
CA ASN A 62 -6.87 -10.07 12.17
C ASN A 62 -6.49 -10.65 10.78
N LYS A 63 -5.66 -9.93 10.01
CA LYS A 63 -5.20 -10.33 8.68
C LYS A 63 -3.68 -10.52 8.70
N LYS A 64 -3.27 -11.72 9.11
CA LYS A 64 -1.85 -12.07 9.34
C LYS A 64 -0.97 -11.89 8.11
N ASP A 65 -1.52 -11.94 6.91
CA ASP A 65 -0.82 -11.70 5.65
C ASP A 65 -0.71 -10.21 5.31
N GLN A 66 -1.32 -9.30 6.06
CA GLN A 66 -1.39 -7.88 5.73
C GLN A 66 -0.63 -7.00 6.71
N VAL A 67 -0.09 -5.92 6.16
CA VAL A 67 0.74 -4.94 6.85
C VAL A 67 0.26 -3.55 6.43
N ARG A 68 -0.07 -2.73 7.41
CA ARG A 68 -0.33 -1.31 7.24
C ARG A 68 0.98 -0.55 7.35
N ILE A 69 1.24 0.29 6.36
CA ILE A 69 2.36 1.23 6.33
C ILE A 69 1.75 2.62 6.43
N THR A 70 2.10 3.37 7.47
CA THR A 70 1.63 4.73 7.71
C THR A 70 2.81 5.69 7.65
N CYS A 71 2.71 6.73 6.83
CA CYS A 71 3.66 7.84 6.84
C CYS A 71 3.41 8.72 8.08
N THR A 72 4.23 8.61 9.11
CA THR A 72 4.03 9.40 10.35
C THR A 72 4.74 10.74 10.31
N LYS A 73 5.75 10.90 9.45
CA LYS A 73 6.47 12.16 9.28
C LYS A 73 6.97 12.34 7.84
N MET A 74 6.75 13.54 7.32
CA MET A 74 7.23 13.97 6.02
C MET A 74 7.81 15.39 6.13
N ARG A 75 9.10 15.60 5.83
CA ARG A 75 9.71 16.94 5.74
C ARG A 75 9.86 17.46 4.30
N SER A 76 9.69 16.62 3.29
CA SER A 76 9.88 17.03 1.89
C SER A 76 8.66 17.79 1.37
N ARG A 77 8.89 18.95 0.73
CA ARG A 77 7.86 19.72 0.00
C ARG A 77 7.63 19.23 -1.43
N VAL A 78 8.43 18.25 -1.89
CA VAL A 78 8.44 17.77 -3.28
C VAL A 78 7.86 16.35 -3.40
N ALA A 79 7.64 15.67 -2.28
CA ALA A 79 7.06 14.33 -2.27
C ALA A 79 5.53 14.43 -2.44
N LYS A 80 4.96 13.54 -3.27
CA LYS A 80 3.49 13.35 -3.38
C LYS A 80 2.87 12.70 -2.12
N ILE A 81 3.71 12.23 -1.21
CA ILE A 81 3.32 11.55 0.01
C ILE A 81 3.22 12.57 1.14
N HIS A 82 2.16 12.52 1.92
CA HIS A 82 1.91 13.37 3.08
C HIS A 82 2.01 12.59 4.39
N ALA A 83 2.20 13.31 5.50
CA ALA A 83 2.06 12.69 6.81
C ALA A 83 0.58 12.35 7.04
N GLY A 84 0.30 11.12 7.46
CA GLY A 84 -1.04 10.56 7.55
C GLY A 84 -1.39 9.60 6.41
N ASP A 85 -0.66 9.62 5.29
CA ASP A 85 -0.89 8.68 4.20
C ASP A 85 -0.67 7.23 4.66
N GLU A 86 -1.57 6.33 4.26
CA GLU A 86 -1.54 4.92 4.60
C GLU A 86 -1.61 4.02 3.37
N TRP A 87 -0.87 2.91 3.42
CA TRP A 87 -0.94 1.84 2.43
C TRP A 87 -1.09 0.51 3.14
N ILE A 88 -1.91 -0.37 2.60
CA ILE A 88 -1.96 -1.76 3.04
C ILE A 88 -1.18 -2.59 2.02
N MET A 89 -0.25 -3.40 2.51
CA MET A 89 0.49 -4.37 1.72
C MET A 89 0.18 -5.78 2.22
N ARG A 90 0.17 -6.75 1.31
CA ARG A 90 0.08 -8.18 1.58
C ARG A 90 1.45 -8.81 1.42
N TYR A 91 1.86 -9.56 2.43
CA TYR A 91 3.02 -10.41 2.45
C TYR A 91 2.69 -11.80 1.90
N ASP A 92 3.39 -12.21 0.85
CA ASP A 92 3.34 -13.56 0.29
C ASP A 92 4.38 -14.43 1.01
N TYR A 93 3.92 -15.41 1.81
CA TYR A 93 4.80 -16.28 2.58
C TYR A 93 5.63 -17.23 1.73
N ALA A 94 5.16 -17.59 0.53
CA ALA A 94 5.87 -18.51 -0.34
C ALA A 94 7.04 -17.81 -1.04
N THR A 95 6.83 -16.57 -1.48
CA THR A 95 7.83 -15.83 -2.26
C THR A 95 8.57 -14.77 -1.44
N THR A 96 8.17 -14.54 -0.18
CA THR A 96 8.67 -13.48 0.70
C THR A 96 8.49 -12.04 0.18
N TYR A 97 7.64 -11.86 -0.83
CA TYR A 97 7.40 -10.55 -1.47
C TYR A 97 6.23 -9.81 -0.81
N MET A 98 6.33 -8.49 -0.77
CA MET A 98 5.25 -7.59 -0.36
C MET A 98 4.57 -7.03 -1.62
N ARG A 99 3.23 -7.10 -1.69
CA ARG A 99 2.43 -6.53 -2.78
C ARG A 99 1.40 -5.59 -2.22
N GLN A 100 1.12 -4.48 -2.89
CA GLN A 100 0.09 -3.54 -2.44
C GLN A 100 -1.29 -4.21 -2.47
N VAL A 101 -2.04 -4.08 -1.38
CA VAL A 101 -3.46 -4.43 -1.33
C VAL A 101 -4.20 -3.22 -1.87
N SER A 102 -4.50 -3.26 -3.16
CA SER A 102 -5.39 -2.30 -3.79
C SER A 102 -6.77 -2.92 -3.93
N ASN A 103 -7.82 -2.20 -3.56
CA ASN A 103 -9.20 -2.60 -3.84
C ASN A 103 -9.40 -2.76 -5.36
N ALA A 104 -8.72 -1.94 -6.17
CA ALA A 104 -8.67 -2.10 -7.62
C ALA A 104 -8.02 -3.42 -8.03
N LEU A 105 -6.90 -3.82 -7.40
CA LEU A 105 -6.27 -5.13 -7.66
C LEU A 105 -7.22 -6.28 -7.30
N GLN A 106 -7.88 -6.21 -6.14
CA GLN A 106 -8.83 -7.23 -5.71
C GLN A 106 -10.03 -7.33 -6.67
N LEU A 107 -10.55 -6.19 -7.11
CA LEU A 107 -11.61 -6.10 -8.12
C LEU A 107 -11.15 -6.72 -9.44
N CYS A 108 -9.98 -6.34 -9.94
CA CYS A 108 -9.43 -6.86 -11.19
C CYS A 108 -9.23 -8.38 -11.13
N MET A 109 -8.72 -8.90 -10.01
CA MET A 109 -8.57 -10.34 -9.81
C MET A 109 -9.92 -11.08 -9.73
N ALA A 110 -10.91 -10.50 -9.04
CA ALA A 110 -12.26 -11.07 -8.97
C ALA A 110 -12.94 -11.10 -10.34
N MET A 111 -12.82 -10.02 -11.11
CA MET A 111 -13.32 -9.94 -12.48
C MET A 111 -12.61 -10.93 -13.40
N ALA A 112 -11.30 -11.11 -13.27
CA ALA A 112 -10.55 -12.07 -14.08
C ALA A 112 -11.03 -13.50 -13.85
N LYS A 113 -11.31 -13.85 -12.59
CA LYS A 113 -11.86 -15.15 -12.22
C LYS A 113 -13.30 -15.33 -12.72
N PHE A 114 -14.13 -14.29 -12.63
CA PHE A 114 -15.50 -14.30 -13.16
C PHE A 114 -15.50 -14.54 -14.67
N LEU A 115 -14.72 -13.77 -15.44
CA LEU A 115 -14.65 -13.91 -16.89
C LEU A 115 -14.02 -15.24 -17.32
N ALA A 116 -13.03 -15.75 -16.58
CA ALA A 116 -12.47 -17.07 -16.87
C ALA A 116 -13.51 -18.18 -16.70
N THR A 117 -14.40 -18.04 -15.70
CA THR A 117 -15.53 -18.95 -15.48
C THR A 117 -16.58 -18.80 -16.59
N LYS A 118 -16.91 -17.57 -16.97
CA LYS A 118 -17.90 -17.25 -18.03
C LYS A 118 -17.47 -17.75 -19.41
N TYR A 119 -16.19 -17.61 -19.76
CA TYR A 119 -15.66 -17.92 -21.10
C TYR A 119 -14.89 -19.24 -21.17
N GLY A 120 -14.78 -19.97 -20.06
CA GLY A 120 -14.10 -21.26 -19.97
C GLY A 120 -12.58 -21.22 -20.22
N THR A 121 -11.97 -20.03 -20.39
CA THR A 121 -10.54 -19.88 -20.68
C THR A 121 -9.96 -18.61 -20.04
N ALA A 122 -8.81 -18.73 -19.36
CA ALA A 122 -8.13 -17.61 -18.73
C ALA A 122 -7.56 -16.59 -19.74
N ALA A 123 -7.21 -17.04 -20.95
CA ALA A 123 -6.66 -16.19 -22.00
C ALA A 123 -7.68 -15.16 -22.53
N LYS A 124 -8.93 -15.57 -22.78
CA LYS A 124 -10.01 -14.65 -23.19
C LYS A 124 -10.38 -13.68 -22.06
N ALA A 125 -10.36 -14.13 -20.81
CA ALA A 125 -10.62 -13.29 -19.65
C ALA A 125 -9.58 -12.19 -19.45
N ALA A 126 -8.29 -12.50 -19.65
CA ALA A 126 -7.20 -11.53 -19.52
C ALA A 126 -7.24 -10.48 -20.64
N HIS A 127 -7.56 -10.89 -21.88
CA HIS A 127 -7.74 -9.98 -23.01
C HIS A 127 -8.94 -9.06 -22.82
N GLU A 128 -10.05 -9.57 -22.26
CA GLU A 128 -11.24 -8.75 -21.98
C GLU A 128 -11.05 -7.75 -20.83
N LEU A 129 -10.23 -8.06 -19.82
CA LEU A 129 -9.95 -7.11 -18.74
C LEU A 129 -8.83 -6.13 -19.05
N ASP A 130 -8.10 -6.33 -20.14
CA ASP A 130 -6.98 -5.50 -20.57
C ASP A 130 -5.96 -5.26 -19.42
N ILE A 131 -5.70 -6.29 -18.60
CA ILE A 131 -4.87 -6.19 -17.38
C ILE A 131 -3.42 -5.84 -17.72
N THR A 132 -2.99 -6.13 -18.94
CA THR A 132 -1.66 -5.77 -19.46
C THR A 132 -1.57 -4.32 -19.94
N ASP A 133 -2.69 -3.62 -20.10
CA ASP A 133 -2.68 -2.20 -20.43
C ASP A 133 -2.02 -1.40 -19.30
N ARG A 134 -1.17 -0.45 -19.69
CA ARG A 134 -0.34 0.31 -18.77
C ARG A 134 -1.17 1.22 -17.86
N ALA A 135 -2.30 1.74 -18.33
CA ALA A 135 -3.22 2.53 -17.51
C ALA A 135 -3.95 1.66 -16.48
N MET A 136 -4.30 0.43 -16.85
CA MET A 136 -4.88 -0.54 -15.93
C MET A 136 -3.90 -0.97 -14.83
N GLN A 137 -2.61 -1.16 -15.17
CA GLN A 137 -1.57 -1.39 -14.16
C GLN A 137 -1.41 -0.22 -13.19
N TYR A 138 -1.42 1.02 -13.69
CA TYR A 138 -1.36 2.19 -12.81
C TYR A 138 -2.56 2.27 -11.85
N TYR A 139 -3.75 1.89 -12.31
CA TYR A 139 -4.94 1.83 -11.46
C TYR A 139 -4.86 0.69 -10.42
N ILE A 140 -4.48 -0.52 -10.85
CA ILE A 140 -4.28 -1.67 -9.97
C ILE A 140 -3.29 -1.36 -8.83
N HIS A 141 -2.27 -0.56 -9.10
CA HIS A 141 -1.27 -0.14 -8.11
C HIS A 141 -1.62 1.18 -7.40
N GLY A 142 -2.83 1.72 -7.58
CA GLY A 142 -3.29 2.95 -6.92
C GLY A 142 -2.44 4.17 -7.24
N GLN A 143 -1.78 4.18 -8.41
CA GLN A 143 -0.87 5.25 -8.83
C GLN A 143 -1.61 6.35 -9.61
N ARG A 144 -2.71 6.01 -10.28
CA ARG A 144 -3.59 6.93 -11.02
C ARG A 144 -5.01 6.38 -11.08
N GLU A 145 -5.98 7.28 -11.16
CA GLU A 145 -7.35 6.94 -11.57
C GLU A 145 -7.34 6.27 -12.95
N PRO A 146 -8.24 5.29 -13.19
CA PRO A 146 -8.35 4.66 -14.49
C PRO A 146 -8.93 5.67 -15.49
N LYS A 147 -8.62 5.48 -16.78
CA LYS A 147 -9.29 6.25 -17.83
C LYS A 147 -10.81 6.03 -17.76
N PRO A 148 -11.64 7.02 -18.13
CA PRO A 148 -13.09 6.89 -18.09
C PRO A 148 -13.63 5.65 -18.80
N GLU A 149 -13.05 5.27 -19.95
CA GLU A 149 -13.46 4.08 -20.71
C GLU A 149 -13.23 2.78 -19.92
N ILE A 150 -12.10 2.68 -19.22
CA ILE A 150 -11.75 1.53 -18.37
C ILE A 150 -12.69 1.45 -17.17
N LYS A 151 -12.99 2.61 -16.56
CA LYS A 151 -13.92 2.70 -15.43
C LYS A 151 -15.32 2.22 -15.81
N GLN A 152 -15.85 2.68 -16.94
CA GLN A 152 -17.15 2.24 -17.47
C GLN A 152 -17.16 0.74 -17.79
N LYS A 153 -16.07 0.21 -18.34
CA LYS A 153 -15.94 -1.23 -18.63
C LYS A 153 -15.99 -2.06 -17.35
N LEU A 154 -15.27 -1.66 -16.31
CA LEU A 154 -15.29 -2.32 -14.99
C LEU A 154 -16.68 -2.22 -14.34
N GLU A 155 -17.32 -1.06 -14.40
CA GLU A 155 -18.70 -0.85 -13.91
C GLU A 155 -19.69 -1.80 -14.57
N ALA A 156 -19.62 -1.97 -15.89
CA ALA A 156 -20.48 -2.88 -16.64
C ALA A 156 -20.27 -4.34 -16.22
N LEU A 157 -19.00 -4.77 -16.09
CA LEU A 157 -18.65 -6.11 -15.65
C LEU A 157 -19.11 -6.40 -14.22
N CYS A 158 -18.96 -5.44 -13.30
CA CYS A 158 -19.45 -5.56 -11.94
C CYS A 158 -20.97 -5.75 -11.90
N LYS A 159 -21.70 -4.96 -12.68
CA LYS A 159 -23.16 -5.05 -12.78
C LYS A 159 -23.61 -6.41 -13.32
N GLU A 160 -22.95 -6.91 -14.36
CA GLU A 160 -23.24 -8.23 -14.93
C GLU A 160 -22.99 -9.37 -13.93
N ALA A 161 -21.90 -9.29 -13.17
CA ALA A 161 -21.53 -10.28 -12.18
C ALA A 161 -22.34 -10.18 -10.86
N GLY A 162 -23.30 -9.25 -10.75
CA GLY A 162 -24.10 -9.05 -9.54
C GLY A 162 -23.34 -8.39 -8.38
N TYR A 163 -22.17 -7.80 -8.65
CA TYR A 163 -21.47 -6.94 -7.70
C TYR A 163 -22.12 -5.55 -7.71
N VAL A 164 -23.14 -5.34 -6.86
CA VAL A 164 -23.79 -4.04 -6.63
C VAL A 164 -22.73 -3.02 -6.14
N PRO A 165 -22.71 -1.78 -6.65
CA PRO A 165 -21.49 -0.99 -6.74
C PRO A 165 -21.11 -0.41 -5.38
N ARG A 166 -19.87 -0.66 -4.97
CA ARG A 166 -19.09 0.36 -4.26
C ARG A 166 -17.81 0.67 -5.02
N LEU A 167 -17.96 1.06 -6.29
CA LEU A 167 -16.91 1.81 -7.00
C LEU A 167 -16.64 3.17 -6.34
N ALA A 168 -17.57 3.67 -5.52
CA ALA A 168 -17.33 4.81 -4.64
C ALA A 168 -16.49 4.46 -3.38
N ASP A 169 -16.38 3.19 -2.99
CA ASP A 169 -15.43 2.74 -1.94
C ASP A 169 -14.07 2.33 -2.53
N LEU A 170 -13.89 2.54 -3.84
CA LEU A 170 -12.67 2.26 -4.61
C LEU A 170 -11.85 3.53 -4.90
N THR A 171 -12.33 4.71 -4.52
CA THR A 171 -11.60 5.98 -4.48
C THR A 171 -11.09 6.27 -3.07
#